data_AF-A0A8H7K299-F1
#
_entry.id   AF-A0A8H7K299-F1
#
_cell.length_a   1.000
_cell.length_b   1.000
_cell.length_c   1.000
_cell.angle_alpha   90.00
_cell.angle_beta   90.00
_cell.angle_gamma   90.00
#
_symmetry.space_group_name_H-M   'P 1'
#
loop_
_entity.id
_entity.type
_entity.pdbx_description
1 polymer ?
#
loop_
_entity_poly.entity_id
_entity_poly.type
_entity_poly.pdbx_seq_one_letter_code
_entity_poly.pdbx_strand_id
1 'polypeptide(L)'
;MWRLPFHSECIKILCHYLDISMSQLNNTSFLEVLKALDDGSEHGTFLDIDYGDITSVMCEWTRNGSEDYFIFNPVNVAGLTELYQNPPRCDSSITHEKKMVSVKGDPFRKFSQEIISLIMSELDVPTTFKMRQSSPVFSNTGLGVTFWKSHIVSGMPWLWDFPASTLVQVEGVDWEQLYRTLYRGSKYNAANGVLFNGLCNRRRIWEQMCPIFAVPYLENESRRRLNVPETTQNQAHDEANSKVINRP
;
A
#
# COMPACT_ATOMS: atom_id res chain seq x y z
N MET A 1 12.91 -7.87 -29.53
CA MET A 1 13.38 -7.41 -28.20
C MET A 1 12.23 -6.63 -27.60
N TRP A 2 11.46 -7.24 -26.70
CA TRP A 2 10.23 -6.67 -26.14
C TRP A 2 10.58 -5.46 -25.26
N ARG A 3 10.03 -4.29 -25.58
CA ARG A 3 10.23 -3.04 -24.82
C ARG A 3 8.98 -2.78 -23.97
N LEU A 4 8.76 -3.62 -22.99
CA LEU A 4 7.68 -3.42 -22.02
C LEU A 4 8.11 -2.30 -21.06
N PRO A 5 7.37 -1.19 -20.93
CA PRO A 5 7.79 -0.03 -20.14
C PRO A 5 7.52 -0.27 -18.64
N PHE A 6 8.16 -1.27 -18.07
CA PHE A 6 8.19 -1.48 -16.62
C PHE A 6 9.48 -0.90 -16.05
N HIS A 7 9.38 0.29 -15.46
CA HIS A 7 10.50 0.89 -14.73
C HIS A 7 10.82 0.06 -13.48
N SER A 8 12.10 0.06 -13.09
CA SER A 8 12.58 -0.70 -11.94
C SER A 8 11.83 -0.36 -10.65
N GLU A 9 11.39 0.90 -10.54
CA GLU A 9 10.62 1.47 -9.46
C GLU A 9 9.22 0.84 -9.38
N CYS A 10 8.52 0.70 -10.50
CA CYS A 10 7.21 0.04 -10.53
C CYS A 10 7.32 -1.44 -10.12
N ILE A 11 8.40 -2.13 -10.55
CA ILE A 11 8.68 -3.52 -10.14
C ILE A 11 8.91 -3.59 -8.62
N LYS A 12 9.65 -2.64 -8.03
CA LYS A 12 9.83 -2.59 -6.56
C LYS A 12 8.50 -2.51 -5.82
N ILE A 13 7.56 -1.71 -6.32
CA ILE A 13 6.21 -1.61 -5.72
C ILE A 13 5.47 -2.93 -5.82
N LEU A 14 5.52 -3.60 -6.97
CA LEU A 14 4.92 -4.93 -7.14
C LEU A 14 5.55 -5.96 -6.19
N CYS A 15 6.87 -5.94 -6.01
CA CYS A 15 7.56 -6.80 -5.07
C CYS A 15 7.10 -6.55 -3.63
N HIS A 16 6.96 -5.30 -3.21
CA HIS A 16 6.38 -4.96 -1.90
C HIS A 16 4.92 -5.42 -1.77
N TYR A 17 4.12 -5.28 -2.83
CA TYR A 17 2.74 -5.76 -2.86
C TYR A 17 2.64 -7.28 -2.70
N LEU A 18 3.58 -8.02 -3.29
CA LEU A 18 3.68 -9.48 -3.23
C LEU A 18 4.39 -10.00 -1.97
N ASP A 19 4.90 -9.12 -1.12
CA ASP A 19 5.75 -9.44 0.03
C ASP A 19 6.99 -10.30 -0.34
N ILE A 20 7.67 -9.90 -1.42
CA ILE A 20 8.91 -10.55 -1.89
C ILE A 20 10.01 -9.52 -2.17
N SER A 21 11.26 -9.97 -2.19
CA SER A 21 12.39 -9.19 -2.71
C SER A 21 12.43 -9.24 -4.24
N MET A 22 13.07 -8.24 -4.87
CA MET A 22 13.29 -8.25 -6.33
C MET A 22 14.05 -9.49 -6.82
N SER A 23 14.96 -10.03 -6.01
CA SER A 23 15.70 -11.27 -6.33
C SER A 23 14.82 -12.53 -6.30
N GLN A 24 13.69 -12.50 -5.60
CA GLN A 24 12.73 -13.60 -5.54
C GLN A 24 11.68 -13.52 -6.65
N LEU A 25 11.63 -12.43 -7.41
CA LEU A 25 10.71 -12.30 -8.53
C LEU A 25 11.13 -13.27 -9.65
N ASN A 26 10.25 -14.21 -9.99
CA ASN A 26 10.48 -15.13 -11.08
C ASN A 26 10.24 -14.43 -12.42
N ASN A 27 11.34 -14.09 -13.10
CA ASN A 27 11.29 -13.41 -14.40
C ASN A 27 10.52 -14.20 -15.47
N THR A 28 10.53 -15.53 -15.43
CA THR A 28 9.78 -16.35 -16.39
C THR A 28 8.28 -16.21 -16.17
N SER A 29 7.83 -16.40 -14.93
CA SER A 29 6.41 -16.27 -14.58
C SER A 29 5.90 -14.86 -14.80
N PHE A 30 6.71 -13.85 -14.47
CA PHE A 30 6.35 -12.46 -14.72
C PHE A 30 6.29 -12.13 -16.22
N LEU A 31 7.23 -12.64 -17.03
CA LEU A 31 7.18 -12.47 -18.48
C LEU A 31 5.96 -13.15 -19.11
N GLU A 32 5.53 -14.31 -18.60
CA GLU A 32 4.28 -14.96 -19.02
C GLU A 32 3.06 -14.08 -18.74
N VAL A 33 3.00 -13.42 -17.58
CA VAL A 33 1.95 -12.43 -17.27
C VAL A 33 1.96 -11.29 -18.28
N LEU A 34 3.14 -10.71 -18.54
CA LEU A 34 3.25 -9.59 -19.48
C LEU A 34 2.82 -9.99 -20.90
N LYS A 35 3.16 -11.20 -21.35
CA LYS A 35 2.73 -11.72 -22.66
C LYS A 35 1.22 -11.97 -22.73
N ALA A 36 0.60 -12.38 -21.64
CA ALA A 36 -0.84 -12.59 -21.58
C ALA A 36 -1.62 -11.26 -21.64
N LEU A 37 -0.99 -10.16 -21.23
CA LEU A 37 -1.52 -8.81 -21.24
C LEU A 37 -1.02 -7.99 -22.45
N ASP A 38 -0.33 -8.63 -23.40
CA ASP A 38 0.16 -7.96 -24.60
C ASP A 38 -1.01 -7.63 -25.52
N ASP A 39 -1.00 -6.44 -26.12
CA ASP A 39 -2.07 -5.95 -27.00
C ASP A 39 -2.07 -6.62 -28.39
N GLY A 40 -1.12 -7.53 -28.63
CA GLY A 40 -0.95 -8.23 -29.90
C GLY A 40 -0.41 -7.33 -31.02
N SER A 41 0.01 -6.11 -30.72
CA SER A 41 0.66 -5.23 -31.68
C SER A 41 1.97 -5.84 -32.18
N GLU A 42 2.30 -5.67 -33.46
CA GLU A 42 3.53 -6.21 -34.07
C GLU A 42 4.81 -5.76 -33.35
N HIS A 43 4.75 -4.77 -32.48
CA HIS A 43 5.90 -4.18 -31.81
C HIS A 43 5.91 -4.41 -30.28
N GLY A 44 4.86 -5.02 -29.70
CA GLY A 44 4.76 -5.30 -28.27
C GLY A 44 5.08 -4.07 -27.43
N THR A 45 4.52 -2.93 -27.84
CA THR A 45 4.87 -1.60 -27.30
C THR A 45 4.00 -1.21 -26.10
N PHE A 46 2.80 -1.80 -25.98
CA PHE A 46 1.85 -1.47 -24.93
C PHE A 46 1.21 -2.76 -24.40
N LEU A 47 0.92 -2.76 -23.10
CA LEU A 47 0.02 -3.75 -22.52
C LEU A 47 -1.42 -3.30 -22.71
N ASP A 48 -2.31 -4.23 -23.03
CA ASP A 48 -3.76 -4.05 -23.07
C ASP A 48 -4.32 -4.06 -21.64
N ILE A 49 -3.99 -3.01 -20.89
CA ILE A 49 -4.45 -2.80 -19.53
C ILE A 49 -4.99 -1.39 -19.38
N ASP A 50 -5.97 -1.25 -18.49
CA ASP A 50 -6.38 0.06 -18.00
C ASP A 50 -5.27 0.60 -17.09
N TYR A 51 -4.54 1.62 -17.55
CA TYR A 51 -3.50 2.29 -16.76
C TYR A 51 -4.08 3.24 -15.69
N GLY A 52 -5.40 3.26 -15.53
CA GLY A 52 -6.13 4.00 -14.52
C GLY A 52 -6.60 5.35 -15.03
N ASP A 53 -6.47 6.38 -14.17
CA ASP A 53 -6.87 7.75 -14.47
C ASP A 53 -6.02 8.44 -15.58
N ILE A 54 -5.23 7.68 -16.35
CA ILE A 54 -4.45 8.19 -17.48
C ILE A 54 -5.41 8.41 -18.65
N THR A 55 -5.82 9.66 -18.87
CA THR A 55 -6.65 10.01 -20.02
C THR A 55 -5.85 9.94 -21.33
N SER A 56 -6.51 9.69 -22.47
CA SER A 56 -5.87 9.67 -23.79
C SER A 56 -5.14 10.97 -24.14
N VAL A 57 -5.51 12.07 -23.49
CA VAL A 57 -4.89 13.41 -23.63
C VAL A 57 -3.49 13.44 -23.01
N MET A 58 -3.16 12.54 -22.09
CA MET A 58 -1.85 12.46 -21.44
C MET A 58 -0.77 11.83 -22.34
N CYS A 59 -1.18 11.16 -23.42
CA CYS A 59 -0.26 10.68 -24.46
C CYS A 59 0.23 11.83 -25.37
N GLU A 60 -0.45 12.97 -25.34
CA GLU A 60 0.06 14.21 -25.90
C GLU A 60 0.92 14.88 -24.82
N TRP A 61 2.19 15.17 -25.11
CA TRP A 61 3.12 15.86 -24.21
C TRP A 61 2.73 17.33 -23.96
N THR A 62 1.44 17.63 -23.84
CA THR A 62 0.95 18.94 -23.42
C THR A 62 0.97 18.95 -21.90
N ARG A 63 1.81 19.82 -21.35
CA ARG A 63 2.04 19.98 -19.92
C ARG A 63 0.82 20.60 -19.26
N ASN A 64 -0.23 19.83 -19.08
CA ASN A 64 -1.38 20.20 -18.30
C ASN A 64 -0.99 19.89 -16.85
N GLY A 65 -0.43 20.90 -16.15
CA GLY A 65 0.14 20.75 -14.79
C GLY A 65 -0.84 20.23 -13.72
N SER A 66 -2.07 19.92 -14.10
CA SER A 66 -3.10 19.30 -13.28
C SER A 66 -3.13 17.76 -13.35
N GLU A 67 -2.16 17.07 -13.94
CA GLU A 67 -2.23 15.59 -14.02
C GLU A 67 -0.87 14.88 -14.05
N ASP A 68 0.26 15.59 -14.02
CA ASP A 68 1.61 15.02 -14.21
C ASP A 68 2.08 14.03 -13.12
N TYR A 69 1.28 13.66 -12.12
CA TYR A 69 1.75 12.82 -11.01
C TYR A 69 2.25 11.43 -11.47
N PHE A 70 1.73 10.89 -12.58
CA PHE A 70 2.11 9.57 -13.13
C PHE A 70 3.59 9.45 -13.52
N ILE A 71 4.26 10.56 -13.85
CA ILE A 71 5.69 10.57 -14.24
C ILE A 71 6.64 10.73 -13.05
N PHE A 72 6.12 10.96 -11.83
CA PHE A 72 6.95 11.13 -10.65
C PHE A 72 7.42 9.79 -10.11
N ASN A 73 8.66 9.76 -9.59
CA ASN A 73 9.23 8.58 -8.97
C ASN A 73 8.34 8.12 -7.80
N PRO A 74 7.74 6.91 -7.88
CA PRO A 74 6.80 6.47 -6.87
C PRO A 74 7.51 5.84 -5.66
N VAL A 75 8.82 5.60 -5.71
CA VAL A 75 9.59 5.03 -4.60
C VAL A 75 10.25 6.15 -3.78
N ASN A 76 10.97 7.06 -4.43
CA ASN A 76 11.72 8.12 -3.76
C ASN A 76 10.92 9.43 -3.74
N VAL A 77 10.10 9.62 -2.69
CA VAL A 77 9.23 10.79 -2.55
C VAL A 77 9.84 11.76 -1.53
N ALA A 78 10.48 12.83 -2.01
CA ALA A 78 11.19 13.78 -1.14
C ALA A 78 10.29 14.41 -0.06
N GLY A 79 9.10 14.90 -0.43
CA GLY A 79 8.16 15.49 0.53
C GLY A 79 7.63 14.49 1.56
N LEU A 80 7.58 13.20 1.23
CA LEU A 80 7.22 12.15 2.19
C LEU A 80 8.36 11.91 3.20
N THR A 81 9.60 11.93 2.72
CA THR A 81 10.79 11.80 3.57
C THR A 81 10.88 12.96 4.55
N GLU A 82 10.65 14.18 4.08
CA GLU A 82 10.62 15.38 4.92
C GLU A 82 9.50 15.30 5.98
N LEU A 83 8.31 14.84 5.61
CA LEU A 83 7.19 14.65 6.54
C LEU A 83 7.52 13.62 7.64
N TYR A 84 8.26 12.56 7.32
CA TYR A 84 8.69 11.56 8.32
C TYR A 84 9.76 12.10 9.26
N GLN A 85 10.66 12.96 8.77
CA GLN A 85 11.67 13.60 9.60
C GLN A 85 11.08 14.70 10.49
N ASN A 86 10.08 15.41 9.98
CA ASN A 86 9.43 16.54 10.65
C ASN A 86 7.91 16.32 10.72
N PRO A 87 7.44 15.34 11.52
CA PRO A 87 6.02 15.08 11.65
C PRO A 87 5.32 16.28 12.32
N PRO A 88 4.04 16.54 11.99
CA PRO A 88 3.27 17.59 12.63
C PRO A 88 3.23 17.36 14.14
N ARG A 89 3.31 18.45 14.92
CA ARG A 89 3.32 18.41 16.38
C ARG A 89 2.00 18.97 16.92
N CYS A 90 1.52 18.38 18.01
CA CYS A 90 0.42 18.95 18.76
C CYS A 90 0.83 20.30 19.32
N ASP A 91 0.01 21.32 19.08
CA ASP A 91 0.21 22.62 19.70
C ASP A 91 -0.19 22.53 21.18
N SER A 92 0.80 22.54 22.08
CA SER A 92 0.58 22.51 23.53
C SER A 92 -0.19 23.72 24.06
N SER A 93 -0.34 24.78 23.26
CA SER A 93 -1.08 26.00 23.65
C SER A 93 -2.60 25.89 23.42
N ILE A 94 -3.07 24.87 22.69
CA ILE A 94 -4.48 24.72 22.33
C ILE A 94 -5.13 23.61 23.18
N THR A 95 -5.56 23.97 24.39
CA THR A 95 -6.50 23.13 25.15
C THR A 95 -7.92 23.39 24.68
N HIS A 96 -8.41 22.60 23.72
CA HIS A 96 -9.84 22.58 23.43
C HIS A 96 -10.55 21.75 24.51
N GLU A 97 -11.30 22.42 25.39
CA GLU A 97 -12.25 21.73 26.26
C GLU A 97 -13.29 21.02 25.39
N LYS A 98 -13.19 19.68 25.32
CA LYS A 98 -14.15 18.88 24.57
C LYS A 98 -15.46 18.81 25.35
N LYS A 99 -16.46 19.58 24.91
CA LYS A 99 -17.81 19.54 25.48
C LYS A 99 -18.41 18.14 25.28
N MET A 100 -18.59 17.39 26.37
CA MET A 100 -19.24 16.07 26.31
C MET A 100 -20.73 16.22 25.97
N VAL A 101 -21.20 15.40 25.03
CA VAL A 101 -22.61 15.34 24.66
C VAL A 101 -23.32 14.32 25.56
N SER A 102 -24.55 14.62 25.95
CA SER A 102 -25.37 13.69 26.75
C SER A 102 -25.59 12.38 26.01
N VAL A 103 -25.31 11.26 26.68
CA VAL A 103 -25.48 9.89 26.15
C VAL A 103 -26.85 9.29 26.48
N LYS A 104 -27.80 10.09 26.98
CA LYS A 104 -29.12 9.60 27.38
C LYS A 104 -29.90 9.12 26.14
N GLY A 105 -30.34 7.86 26.16
CA GLY A 105 -31.08 7.25 25.06
C GLY A 105 -30.20 6.65 23.97
N ASP A 106 -28.88 6.80 24.06
CA ASP A 106 -27.94 6.16 23.14
C ASP A 106 -27.90 4.63 23.37
N PRO A 107 -28.12 3.79 22.35
CA PRO A 107 -28.11 2.33 22.50
C PRO A 107 -26.73 1.78 22.88
N PHE A 108 -25.65 2.47 22.52
CA PHE A 108 -24.27 2.04 22.77
C PHE A 108 -23.77 2.37 24.16
N ARG A 109 -24.55 3.10 24.98
CA ARG A 109 -24.14 3.51 26.34
C ARG A 109 -23.86 2.35 27.30
N LYS A 110 -24.32 1.14 26.95
CA LYS A 110 -24.15 -0.07 27.75
C LYS A 110 -22.82 -0.77 27.48
N PHE A 111 -22.15 -0.44 26.38
CA PHE A 111 -20.86 -1.03 26.06
C PHE A 111 -19.75 -0.37 26.87
N SER A 112 -18.74 -1.16 27.20
CA SER A 112 -17.52 -0.64 27.82
C SER A 112 -16.70 0.15 26.80
N GLN A 113 -15.79 1.01 27.29
CA GLN A 113 -14.97 1.84 26.41
C GLN A 113 -14.03 1.01 25.53
N GLU A 114 -13.62 -0.17 26.01
CA GLU A 114 -12.81 -1.12 25.26
C GLU A 114 -13.57 -1.65 24.05
N ILE A 115 -14.85 -1.99 24.22
CA ILE A 115 -15.70 -2.47 23.11
C ILE A 115 -15.96 -1.34 22.11
N ILE A 116 -16.24 -0.11 22.58
CA ILE A 116 -16.40 1.05 21.69
C ILE A 116 -15.11 1.31 20.89
N SER A 117 -13.95 1.27 21.55
CA SER A 117 -12.65 1.47 20.91
C SER A 117 -12.35 0.38 19.88
N LEU A 118 -12.69 -0.88 20.19
CA LEU A 118 -12.55 -2.01 19.27
C LEU A 118 -13.46 -1.85 18.06
N ILE A 119 -14.74 -1.50 18.24
CA ILE A 119 -15.65 -1.22 17.11
C ILE A 119 -15.05 -0.14 16.23
N MET A 120 -14.54 0.95 16.83
CA MET A 120 -13.94 2.04 16.08
C MET A 120 -12.67 1.63 15.33
N SER A 121 -11.84 0.72 15.84
CA SER A 121 -10.62 0.27 15.16
C SER A 121 -10.88 -0.56 13.90
N GLU A 122 -12.07 -1.16 13.80
CA GLU A 122 -12.48 -1.95 12.63
C GLU A 122 -13.16 -1.11 11.53
N LEU A 123 -13.49 0.15 11.80
CA LEU A 123 -14.16 1.04 10.84
C LEU A 123 -13.14 1.88 10.07
N ASP A 124 -13.34 2.08 8.77
CA ASP A 124 -12.57 3.08 8.04
C ASP A 124 -12.84 4.49 8.60
N VAL A 125 -11.83 5.37 8.55
CA VAL A 125 -11.89 6.72 9.13
C VAL A 125 -13.14 7.52 8.69
N PRO A 126 -13.55 7.56 7.40
CA PRO A 126 -14.81 8.18 6.99
C PRO A 126 -16.04 7.62 7.72
N THR A 127 -16.15 6.30 7.85
CA THR A 127 -17.25 5.66 8.58
C THR A 127 -17.16 5.92 10.09
N THR A 128 -15.96 5.96 10.67
CA THR A 128 -15.76 6.38 12.07
C THR A 128 -16.36 7.77 12.30
N PHE A 129 -16.11 8.74 11.42
CA PHE A 129 -16.68 10.08 11.56
C PHE A 129 -18.21 10.10 11.43
N LYS A 130 -18.79 9.33 10.51
CA LYS A 130 -20.25 9.17 10.42
C LYS A 130 -20.83 8.58 11.70
N MET A 131 -20.16 7.59 12.28
CA MET A 131 -20.58 6.96 13.54
C MET A 131 -20.53 7.94 14.72
N ARG A 132 -19.49 8.77 14.76
CA ARG A 132 -19.37 9.84 15.77
C ARG A 132 -20.43 10.92 15.61
N GLN A 133 -20.90 11.17 14.39
CA GLN A 133 -22.00 12.11 14.15
C GLN A 133 -23.36 11.52 14.56
N SER A 134 -23.55 10.20 14.45
CA SER A 134 -24.82 9.54 14.75
C SER A 134 -25.02 9.16 16.21
N SER A 135 -23.94 9.07 17.01
CA SER A 135 -24.00 8.61 18.40
C SER A 135 -23.14 9.45 19.35
N PRO A 136 -23.74 10.03 20.42
CA PRO A 136 -23.01 10.66 21.52
C PRO A 136 -21.93 9.79 22.16
N VAL A 137 -22.12 8.47 22.29
CA VAL A 137 -21.11 7.56 22.87
C VAL A 137 -19.82 7.55 22.03
N PHE A 138 -19.96 7.36 20.72
CA PHE A 138 -18.82 7.42 19.80
C PHE A 138 -18.22 8.82 19.70
N SER A 139 -19.06 9.86 19.71
CA SER A 139 -18.60 11.27 19.71
C SER A 139 -17.73 11.60 20.92
N ASN A 140 -18.12 11.13 22.10
CA ASN A 140 -17.38 11.36 23.34
C ASN A 140 -16.07 10.57 23.40
N THR A 141 -16.00 9.40 22.75
CA THR A 141 -14.79 8.58 22.67
C THR A 141 -13.65 9.33 21.97
N GLY A 142 -12.43 9.25 22.49
CA GLY A 142 -11.24 9.89 21.92
C GLY A 142 -10.59 9.02 20.83
N LEU A 143 -10.09 9.65 19.76
CA LEU A 143 -9.26 8.98 18.75
C LEU A 143 -7.79 9.14 19.17
N GLY A 144 -7.26 8.15 19.87
CA GLY A 144 -5.88 8.17 20.38
C GLY A 144 -4.82 7.80 19.33
N VAL A 145 -3.56 7.83 19.76
CA VAL A 145 -2.39 7.44 18.94
C VAL A 145 -2.57 6.06 18.30
N THR A 146 -3.01 5.07 19.07
CA THR A 146 -3.20 3.70 18.59
C THR A 146 -4.20 3.62 17.45
N PHE A 147 -5.30 4.38 17.52
CA PHE A 147 -6.31 4.42 16.46
C PHE A 147 -5.68 4.93 15.15
N TRP A 148 -5.06 6.10 15.18
CA TRP A 148 -4.48 6.71 13.97
C TRP A 148 -3.35 5.88 13.39
N LYS A 149 -2.45 5.37 14.24
CA LYS A 149 -1.33 4.51 13.81
C LYS A 149 -1.85 3.25 13.11
N SER A 150 -2.83 2.57 13.71
CA SER A 150 -3.43 1.38 13.13
C SER A 150 -3.98 1.71 11.73
N HIS A 151 -4.71 2.82 11.59
CA HIS A 151 -5.30 3.22 10.32
C HIS A 151 -4.28 3.67 9.26
N ILE A 152 -3.10 4.18 9.64
CA ILE A 152 -2.02 4.41 8.68
C ILE A 152 -1.48 3.07 8.20
N VAL A 153 -1.13 2.17 9.12
CA VAL A 153 -0.47 0.89 8.80
C VAL A 153 -1.39 -0.04 8.02
N SER A 154 -2.65 -0.20 8.44
CA SER A 154 -3.61 -1.09 7.77
C SER A 154 -4.34 -0.41 6.61
N GLY A 155 -4.66 0.87 6.75
CA GLY A 155 -5.48 1.61 5.79
C GLY A 155 -4.71 2.27 4.65
N MET A 156 -3.37 2.30 4.72
CA MET A 156 -2.51 2.84 3.66
C MET A 156 -1.36 1.87 3.33
N PRO A 157 -1.63 0.64 2.83
CA PRO A 157 -0.59 -0.35 2.59
C PRO A 157 0.45 0.07 1.53
N TRP A 158 0.11 1.05 0.68
CA TRP A 158 1.07 1.70 -0.21
C TRP A 158 2.13 2.56 0.53
N LEU A 159 2.06 2.68 1.85
CA LEU A 159 3.09 3.28 2.71
C LEU A 159 3.93 2.19 3.39
N TRP A 160 4.44 1.23 2.61
CA TRP A 160 5.28 0.13 3.14
C TRP A 160 6.57 0.62 3.81
N ASP A 161 7.00 1.85 3.52
CA ASP A 161 8.17 2.53 4.09
C ASP A 161 7.83 3.38 5.33
N PHE A 162 6.59 3.32 5.84
CA PHE A 162 6.17 4.12 6.98
C PHE A 162 6.96 3.77 8.26
N PRO A 163 7.71 4.73 8.86
CA PRO A 163 8.59 4.44 10.00
C PRO A 163 7.82 4.44 11.33
N ALA A 164 6.85 3.54 11.46
CA ALA A 164 5.90 3.50 12.57
C ALA A 164 6.56 3.27 13.94
N SER A 165 7.68 2.55 13.99
CA SER A 165 8.45 2.32 15.23
C SER A 165 9.20 3.57 15.67
N THR A 166 9.83 4.26 14.73
CA THR A 166 10.60 5.49 14.99
C THR A 166 9.69 6.64 15.39
N LEU A 167 8.57 6.85 14.68
CA LEU A 167 7.66 7.97 14.94
C LEU A 167 6.95 7.86 16.30
N VAL A 168 6.78 6.66 16.84
CA VAL A 168 6.18 6.47 18.18
C VAL A 168 7.08 6.97 19.31
N GLN A 169 8.39 7.02 19.07
CA GLN A 169 9.34 7.55 20.05
C GLN A 169 9.39 9.08 20.03
N VAL A 170 8.78 9.71 19.02
CA VAL A 170 8.74 11.15 18.87
C VAL A 170 7.60 11.71 19.71
N GLU A 171 7.93 12.45 20.77
CA GLU A 171 6.92 13.05 21.64
C GLU A 171 6.09 14.14 20.94
N GLY A 172 4.80 14.20 21.25
CA GLY A 172 3.93 15.27 20.77
C GLY A 172 3.62 15.24 19.27
N VAL A 173 3.77 14.11 18.58
CA VAL A 173 3.29 13.96 17.20
C VAL A 173 1.77 14.08 17.14
N ASP A 174 1.27 14.95 16.26
CA ASP A 174 -0.15 15.01 15.91
C ASP A 174 -0.46 13.92 14.88
N TRP A 175 -0.85 12.75 15.39
CA TRP A 175 -1.15 11.58 14.56
C TRP A 175 -2.39 11.76 13.68
N GLU A 176 -3.35 12.59 14.10
CA GLU A 176 -4.52 12.90 13.27
C GLU A 176 -4.11 13.75 12.07
N GLN A 177 -3.34 14.80 12.31
CA GLN A 177 -2.83 15.66 11.24
C GLN A 177 -1.90 14.88 10.31
N LEU A 178 -1.03 14.01 10.85
CA LEU A 178 -0.17 13.14 10.04
C LEU A 178 -1.01 12.21 9.15
N TYR A 179 -2.01 11.53 9.70
CA TYR A 179 -2.93 10.69 8.91
C TYR A 179 -3.61 11.50 7.80
N ARG A 180 -4.15 12.69 8.12
CA ARG A 180 -4.82 13.56 7.14
C ARG A 180 -3.87 14.01 6.03
N THR A 181 -2.65 14.41 6.38
CA THR A 181 -1.61 14.83 5.43
C THR A 181 -1.22 13.69 4.50
N LEU A 182 -0.98 12.48 5.03
CA LEU A 182 -0.66 11.30 4.22
C LEU A 182 -1.82 10.91 3.31
N TYR A 183 -3.05 10.83 3.86
CA TYR A 183 -4.22 10.43 3.09
C TYR A 183 -4.53 11.41 1.97
N ARG A 184 -4.52 12.72 2.25
CA ARG A 184 -4.78 13.77 1.25
C ARG A 184 -3.64 13.88 0.25
N GLY A 185 -2.38 13.86 0.72
CA GLY A 185 -1.19 13.95 -0.12
C GLY A 185 -1.01 12.73 -1.03
N SER A 186 -1.64 11.60 -0.71
CA SER A 186 -1.70 10.41 -1.58
C SER A 186 -2.78 10.48 -2.66
N LYS A 187 -3.69 11.46 -2.60
CA LYS A 187 -4.75 11.64 -3.60
C LYS A 187 -4.43 12.84 -4.47
N TYR A 188 -4.48 12.64 -5.79
CA TYR A 188 -4.40 13.75 -6.70
C TYR A 188 -5.65 14.64 -6.54
N ASN A 189 -5.47 15.84 -5.99
CA ASN A 189 -6.50 16.89 -5.98
C ASN A 189 -5.82 18.24 -5.74
N ALA A 190 -5.79 19.09 -6.78
CA ALA A 190 -5.19 20.43 -6.72
C ALA A 190 -5.76 21.33 -5.60
N ALA A 191 -7.00 21.06 -5.13
CA ALA A 191 -7.63 21.82 -4.06
C ALA A 191 -7.15 21.45 -2.65
N ASN A 192 -6.38 20.37 -2.47
CA ASN A 192 -6.02 19.85 -1.14
C ASN A 192 -4.80 20.53 -0.49
N GLY A 193 -4.08 21.42 -1.20
CA GLY A 193 -2.98 22.24 -0.67
C GLY A 193 -1.69 21.48 -0.31
N VAL A 194 -1.74 20.16 -0.11
CA VAL A 194 -0.57 19.27 0.08
C VAL A 194 -0.64 18.16 -0.95
N LEU A 195 0.34 18.12 -1.85
CA LEU A 195 0.39 17.15 -2.93
C LEU A 195 1.77 16.50 -2.98
N PHE A 196 1.81 15.18 -2.78
CA PHE A 196 3.01 14.37 -2.95
C PHE A 196 2.87 13.58 -4.25
N ASN A 197 3.23 14.19 -5.39
CA ASN A 197 3.02 13.57 -6.71
C ASN A 197 3.54 12.12 -6.80
N GLY A 198 4.73 11.87 -6.26
CA GLY A 198 5.28 10.51 -6.19
C GLY A 198 4.43 9.56 -5.33
N LEU A 199 3.86 10.02 -4.21
CA LEU A 199 2.95 9.22 -3.38
C LEU A 199 1.60 8.99 -4.07
N CYS A 200 1.08 9.96 -4.83
CA CYS A 200 -0.10 9.75 -5.67
C CYS A 200 0.15 8.65 -6.69
N ASN A 201 1.29 8.70 -7.39
CA ASN A 201 1.65 7.65 -8.35
C ASN A 201 1.83 6.30 -7.66
N ARG A 202 2.50 6.30 -6.50
CA ARG A 202 2.69 5.11 -5.66
C ARG A 202 1.37 4.44 -5.32
N ARG A 203 0.42 5.21 -4.80
CA ARG A 203 -0.92 4.72 -4.44
C ARG A 203 -1.66 4.17 -5.66
N ARG A 204 -1.64 4.89 -6.78
CA ARG A 204 -2.26 4.43 -8.04
C ARG A 204 -1.68 3.09 -8.49
N ILE A 205 -0.35 2.97 -8.53
CA ILE A 205 0.32 1.72 -8.90
C ILE A 205 -0.12 0.60 -7.95
N TRP A 206 -0.12 0.86 -6.64
CA TRP A 206 -0.51 -0.11 -5.63
C TRP A 206 -1.97 -0.58 -5.76
N GLU A 207 -2.92 0.36 -5.83
CA GLU A 207 -4.35 0.05 -5.80
C GLU A 207 -4.89 -0.43 -7.15
N GLN A 208 -4.35 0.07 -8.27
CA GLN A 208 -4.90 -0.18 -9.61
C GLN A 208 -4.03 -1.11 -10.45
N MET A 209 -2.69 -0.95 -10.41
CA MET A 209 -1.80 -1.71 -11.30
C MET A 209 -1.37 -3.05 -10.67
N CYS A 210 -0.92 -3.06 -9.42
CA CYS A 210 -0.41 -4.27 -8.76
C CYS A 210 -1.38 -5.45 -8.82
N PRO A 211 -2.71 -5.29 -8.60
CA PRO A 211 -3.65 -6.41 -8.70
C PRO A 211 -3.66 -7.10 -10.07
N ILE A 212 -3.51 -6.34 -11.16
CA ILE A 212 -3.49 -6.84 -12.54
C ILE A 212 -2.33 -7.82 -12.76
N PHE A 213 -1.17 -7.54 -12.16
CA PHE A 213 0.02 -8.39 -12.31
C PHE A 213 0.12 -9.47 -11.23
N ALA A 214 -0.24 -9.14 -9.99
CA ALA A 214 -0.02 -9.99 -8.83
C ALA A 214 -0.84 -11.27 -8.88
N VAL A 215 -2.12 -11.18 -9.27
CA VAL A 215 -3.03 -12.33 -9.34
C VAL A 215 -2.51 -13.40 -10.33
N PRO A 216 -2.31 -13.08 -11.63
CA PRO A 216 -1.84 -14.08 -12.58
C PRO A 216 -0.39 -14.52 -12.31
N TYR A 217 0.45 -13.65 -11.70
CA TYR A 217 1.79 -14.04 -11.27
C TYR A 217 1.75 -15.14 -10.20
N LEU A 218 0.93 -14.96 -9.16
CA LEU A 218 0.78 -15.94 -8.07
C LEU A 218 0.17 -17.26 -8.56
N GLU A 219 -0.75 -17.20 -9.52
CA GLU A 219 -1.31 -18.38 -10.18
C GLU A 219 -0.24 -19.14 -10.98
N ASN A 220 0.58 -18.42 -11.76
CA ASN A 220 1.70 -19.00 -12.51
C ASN A 220 2.71 -19.66 -11.56
N GLU A 221 3.09 -18.99 -10.48
CA GLU A 221 4.01 -19.55 -9.48
C GLU A 221 3.43 -20.78 -8.79
N SER A 222 2.13 -20.77 -8.45
CA SER A 222 1.46 -21.92 -7.82
C SER A 222 1.44 -23.13 -8.76
N ARG A 223 1.07 -22.92 -10.03
CA ARG A 223 1.08 -23.97 -11.07
C ARG A 223 2.48 -24.53 -11.30
N ARG A 224 3.51 -23.69 -11.28
CA ARG A 224 4.90 -24.13 -11.40
C ARG A 224 5.32 -24.99 -10.22
N ARG A 225 5.01 -24.59 -8.98
CA ARG A 225 5.32 -25.38 -7.78
C ARG A 225 4.67 -26.76 -7.80
N LEU A 226 3.44 -26.86 -8.31
CA LEU A 226 2.72 -28.14 -8.46
C LEU A 226 3.30 -29.02 -9.58
N ASN A 227 3.93 -28.42 -10.60
CA ASN A 227 4.52 -29.12 -11.74
C ASN A 227 6.02 -29.46 -11.56
N VAL A 228 6.63 -29.14 -10.42
CA VAL A 228 7.97 -29.64 -10.08
C VAL A 228 7.80 -31.07 -9.56
N PRO A 229 8.22 -32.11 -10.30
CA PRO A 229 8.20 -33.47 -9.76
C PRO A 229 9.16 -33.56 -8.56
N GLU A 230 8.75 -34.31 -7.52
CA GLU A 230 9.50 -34.56 -6.26
C GLU A 230 10.87 -35.27 -6.44
N THR A 231 11.49 -35.22 -7.61
CA THR A 231 12.61 -36.10 -7.96
C THR A 231 14.00 -35.63 -7.51
N THR A 232 14.11 -34.58 -6.69
CA THR A 232 15.44 -34.09 -6.25
C THR A 232 15.77 -34.28 -4.77
N GLN A 233 14.91 -34.96 -3.98
CA GLN A 233 15.30 -35.42 -2.63
C GLN A 233 15.76 -36.88 -2.58
N ASN A 234 15.41 -37.71 -3.57
CA ASN A 234 15.80 -39.12 -3.59
C ASN A 234 17.12 -39.42 -4.32
N GLN A 235 17.65 -38.50 -5.14
CA GLN A 235 18.94 -38.73 -5.83
C GLN A 235 20.17 -38.50 -4.93
N ALA A 236 20.04 -37.80 -3.80
CA ALA A 236 21.15 -37.66 -2.85
C ALA A 236 21.34 -38.89 -1.94
N HIS A 237 20.32 -39.76 -1.82
CA HIS A 237 20.39 -40.94 -0.95
C HIS A 237 20.91 -42.20 -1.67
N ASP A 238 20.79 -42.26 -3.01
CA ASP A 238 21.23 -43.39 -3.82
C ASP A 238 22.69 -43.27 -4.32
N GLU A 239 23.24 -42.04 -4.46
CA GLU A 239 24.67 -41.86 -4.77
C GLU A 239 25.59 -42.13 -3.57
N ALA A 240 25.07 -42.07 -2.34
CA ALA A 240 25.82 -42.41 -1.13
C ALA A 240 25.98 -43.94 -0.96
N ASN A 241 25.01 -44.74 -1.41
CA ASN A 241 25.05 -46.20 -1.28
C ASN A 241 25.78 -46.93 -2.42
N SER A 242 25.88 -46.34 -3.61
CA SER A 242 26.64 -46.95 -4.73
C SER A 242 28.16 -46.77 -4.63
N LYS A 243 28.67 -45.89 -3.74
CA LYS A 243 30.11 -45.69 -3.53
C LYS A 243 30.74 -46.58 -2.45
N VAL A 244 29.95 -47.40 -1.74
CA VAL A 244 30.45 -48.28 -0.66
C VAL A 244 30.75 -49.70 -1.14
N ILE A 245 30.24 -50.11 -2.31
CA ILE A 245 30.41 -51.47 -2.84
C ILE A 245 31.21 -51.40 -4.14
N ASN A 246 32.52 -51.12 -4.05
CA ASN A 246 33.54 -51.55 -5.02
C ASN A 246 34.92 -51.03 -4.57
N ARG A 247 35.56 -51.79 -3.68
CA ARG A 247 37.02 -51.80 -3.48
C ARG A 247 37.48 -53.26 -3.31
N PRO A 248 38.15 -53.85 -4.30
CA PRO A 248 39.36 -54.63 -4.09
C PRO A 248 40.59 -53.72 -4.04
#